data_AF-A0A4Q7VMU5-F1
#
_entry.id   AF-A0A4Q7VMU5-F1
#
_cell.length_a   1.000
_cell.length_b   1.000
_cell.length_c   1.000
_cell.angle_alpha   90.00
_cell.angle_beta   90.00
_cell.angle_gamma   90.00
#
_symmetry.space_group_name_H-M   'P 1'
#
loop_
_entity.id
_entity.type
_entity.pdbx_description
1 polymer ?
#
loop_
_entity_poly.entity_id
_entity_poly.type
_entity_poly.pdbx_seq_one_letter_code
_entity_poly.pdbx_strand_id
1 'polypeptide(L)'
;MQRIPVLLLIVLFVFACTTADDAPGELKPNKSGTINIENPSAYNSYYKLIDGISSVDLKTDLHELIDDNKVLPYTSSSRIDVWDALMQTDEDPDNPNNVILLYTGRSQAKYLKDYYGNTDGDRWNREHVWAKSRGFGGYPDTSKPASTDIHHLRPVDRSVNTSRSTKYFDNGGTIHSEATGCRYTSKTWEPRDAVKGDIARMMFYMAVRYEGENGNPDLELNDNVSSSGPYIGKLSTLIEWNKQDPVDAFEKKRNQTIFEIQGNRNPFIDHPEFVDYIW
;
A
#
# COMPACT_ATOMS: atom_id res chain seq x y z
N MET A 1 45.47 45.40 -54.93
CA MET A 1 45.46 44.00 -54.43
C MET A 1 45.88 44.03 -52.97
N GLN A 2 44.93 43.92 -52.04
CA GLN A 2 45.24 43.87 -50.61
C GLN A 2 44.22 42.97 -49.93
N ARG A 3 44.73 41.95 -49.26
CA ARG A 3 43.98 40.89 -48.56
C ARG A 3 43.54 41.41 -47.18
N ILE A 4 42.31 41.11 -46.79
CA ILE A 4 41.81 41.21 -45.41
C ILE A 4 41.62 39.76 -44.90
N PRO A 5 42.09 39.39 -43.70
CA PRO A 5 42.09 38.02 -43.22
C PRO A 5 40.75 37.63 -42.59
N VAL A 6 40.34 36.38 -42.77
CA VAL A 6 39.21 35.77 -42.07
C VAL A 6 39.73 35.19 -40.75
N LEU A 7 39.26 35.76 -39.64
CA LEU A 7 39.52 35.26 -38.28
C LEU A 7 38.44 34.23 -37.95
N LEU A 8 38.82 32.95 -37.88
CA LEU A 8 37.92 31.87 -37.48
C LEU A 8 37.93 31.76 -35.94
N LEU A 9 36.88 32.25 -35.30
CA LEU A 9 36.68 32.11 -33.84
C LEU A 9 36.06 30.74 -33.56
N ILE A 10 36.83 29.80 -33.05
CA ILE A 10 36.33 28.52 -32.55
C ILE A 10 35.89 28.74 -31.10
N VAL A 11 34.58 28.78 -30.87
CA VAL A 11 34.01 28.76 -29.52
C VAL A 11 33.96 27.31 -29.05
N LEU A 12 34.90 26.94 -28.18
CA LEU A 12 34.88 25.68 -27.45
C LEU A 12 33.79 25.80 -26.37
N PHE A 13 32.66 25.11 -26.54
CA PHE A 13 31.71 24.91 -25.44
C PHE A 13 32.29 23.87 -24.48
N VAL A 14 32.82 24.34 -23.35
CA VAL A 14 33.11 23.48 -22.20
C VAL A 14 31.76 23.11 -21.58
N PHE A 15 31.31 21.88 -21.82
CA PHE A 15 30.19 21.32 -21.06
C PHE A 15 30.68 21.09 -19.64
N ALA A 16 30.13 21.87 -18.70
CA ALA A 16 30.24 21.59 -17.28
C ALA A 16 29.54 20.25 -16.99
N CYS A 17 30.33 19.26 -16.57
CA CYS A 17 29.80 18.03 -16.00
C CYS A 17 29.36 18.34 -14.56
N THR A 18 28.08 18.59 -14.35
CA THR A 18 27.49 18.57 -13.01
C THR A 18 27.17 17.12 -12.68
N THR A 19 27.91 16.58 -11.71
CA THR A 19 27.59 15.32 -11.03
C THR A 19 26.23 15.44 -10.37
N ALA A 20 25.23 14.72 -10.88
CA ALA A 20 24.05 14.38 -10.10
C ALA A 20 24.35 13.03 -9.43
N ASP A 21 24.57 13.07 -8.12
CA ASP A 21 24.35 11.93 -7.26
C ASP A 21 22.86 11.56 -7.37
N ASP A 22 22.54 10.55 -8.16
CA ASP A 22 21.20 9.97 -8.21
C ASP A 22 20.93 9.27 -6.87
N ALA A 23 20.28 9.98 -5.95
CA ALA A 23 19.41 9.35 -4.97
C ALA A 23 18.39 8.47 -5.72
N PRO A 24 17.87 7.37 -5.15
CA PRO A 24 16.85 6.56 -5.82
C PRO A 24 15.70 7.47 -6.23
N GLY A 25 15.54 7.68 -7.54
CA GLY A 25 14.68 8.75 -8.07
C GLY A 25 13.26 8.58 -7.59
N GLU A 26 12.81 9.49 -6.74
CA GLU A 26 11.41 9.65 -6.39
C GLU A 26 10.63 9.90 -7.68
N LEU A 27 9.60 9.09 -7.92
CA LEU A 27 8.69 9.30 -9.05
C LEU A 27 7.96 10.62 -8.83
N LYS A 28 8.00 11.49 -9.84
CA LYS A 28 7.41 12.84 -9.75
C LYS A 28 5.92 12.78 -10.06
N PRO A 29 5.10 13.59 -9.37
CA PRO A 29 3.68 13.73 -9.66
C PRO A 29 3.38 13.82 -11.16
N ASN A 30 2.48 12.96 -11.63
CA ASN A 30 2.06 13.00 -13.02
C ASN A 30 0.99 14.08 -13.30
N LYS A 31 0.38 14.63 -12.25
CA LYS A 31 -0.47 15.82 -12.28
C LYS A 31 0.03 16.87 -11.30
N SER A 32 -0.09 18.14 -11.68
CA SER A 32 0.16 19.28 -10.79
C SER A 32 -1.03 20.24 -10.83
N GLY A 33 -1.38 20.83 -9.69
CA GLY A 33 -2.46 21.80 -9.61
C GLY A 33 -3.15 21.78 -8.26
N THR A 34 -4.36 22.33 -8.21
CA THR A 34 -5.20 22.31 -7.02
C THR A 34 -6.04 21.04 -6.99
N ILE A 35 -6.16 20.42 -5.82
CA ILE A 35 -7.03 19.27 -5.59
C ILE A 35 -8.46 19.76 -5.48
N ASN A 36 -9.31 19.36 -6.43
CA ASN A 36 -10.74 19.62 -6.37
C ASN A 36 -11.45 18.31 -6.10
N ILE A 37 -12.11 18.22 -4.95
CA ILE A 37 -12.94 17.05 -4.63
C ILE A 37 -14.30 17.25 -5.32
N GLU A 38 -14.34 17.08 -6.65
CA GLU A 38 -15.48 17.43 -7.53
C GLU A 38 -16.70 16.48 -7.41
N ASN A 39 -16.70 15.54 -6.46
CA ASN A 39 -17.83 14.67 -6.19
C ASN A 39 -18.30 14.85 -4.74
N PRO A 40 -19.62 14.93 -4.50
CA PRO A 40 -20.17 14.75 -3.16
C PRO A 40 -20.00 13.27 -2.78
N SER A 41 -18.77 12.85 -2.47
CA SER A 41 -18.55 11.58 -1.78
C SER A 41 -19.29 11.67 -0.44
N ALA A 42 -19.80 10.54 0.05
CA ALA A 42 -20.44 10.46 1.37
C ALA A 42 -19.48 10.85 2.53
N TYR A 43 -18.23 11.18 2.21
CA TYR A 43 -17.12 11.42 3.13
C TYR A 43 -16.58 12.85 3.04
N ASN A 44 -17.28 13.77 2.35
CA ASN A 44 -16.79 15.13 2.12
C ASN A 44 -16.41 15.88 3.42
N SER A 45 -17.07 15.59 4.53
CA SER A 45 -16.66 16.16 5.83
C SER A 45 -15.29 15.68 6.31
N TYR A 46 -14.88 14.46 5.97
CA TYR A 46 -13.58 13.89 6.35
C TYR A 46 -12.44 14.56 5.56
N TYR A 47 -12.63 14.78 4.25
CA TYR A 47 -11.61 15.37 3.37
C TYR A 47 -11.70 16.90 3.22
N LYS A 48 -12.56 17.57 3.99
CA LYS A 48 -12.81 19.01 3.84
C LYS A 48 -11.55 19.88 3.97
N LEU A 49 -10.59 19.47 4.80
CA LEU A 49 -9.36 20.24 5.03
C LEU A 49 -8.37 20.17 3.86
N ILE A 50 -8.51 19.15 3.00
CA ILE A 50 -7.64 18.94 1.85
C ILE A 50 -8.31 19.32 0.52
N ASP A 51 -9.54 19.83 0.55
CA ASP A 51 -10.19 20.37 -0.64
C ASP A 51 -9.63 21.76 -0.97
N GLY A 52 -9.21 21.96 -2.22
CA GLY A 52 -8.62 23.22 -2.68
C GLY A 52 -7.14 23.41 -2.35
N ILE A 53 -6.44 22.40 -1.82
CA ILE A 53 -5.00 22.46 -1.54
C ILE A 53 -4.16 22.27 -2.80
N SER A 54 -2.89 22.69 -2.75
CA SER A 54 -1.91 22.39 -3.79
C SER A 54 -1.53 20.91 -3.78
N SER A 55 -1.39 20.31 -4.95
CA SER A 55 -0.91 18.92 -5.09
C SER A 55 0.49 18.69 -4.51
N VAL A 56 1.31 19.75 -4.38
CA VAL A 56 2.64 19.68 -3.77
C VAL A 56 2.57 19.34 -2.27
N ASP A 57 1.50 19.76 -1.60
CA ASP A 57 1.32 19.57 -0.16
C ASP A 57 0.47 18.32 0.14
N LEU A 58 -0.14 17.70 -0.88
CA LEU A 58 -1.14 16.63 -0.73
C LEU A 58 -0.63 15.43 0.08
N LYS A 59 0.62 14.98 -0.12
CA LYS A 59 1.14 13.82 0.61
C LYS A 59 1.18 14.11 2.12
N THR A 60 1.74 15.25 2.51
CA THR A 60 1.83 15.70 3.90
C THR A 60 0.44 15.94 4.50
N ASP A 61 -0.44 16.63 3.78
CA ASP A 61 -1.79 16.90 4.28
C ASP A 61 -2.62 15.60 4.44
N LEU A 62 -2.41 14.61 3.57
CA LEU A 62 -3.01 13.29 3.74
C LEU A 62 -2.43 12.53 4.92
N HIS A 63 -1.10 12.59 5.15
CA HIS A 63 -0.45 12.00 6.32
C HIS A 63 -1.08 12.56 7.60
N GLU A 64 -1.13 13.89 7.75
CA GLU A 64 -1.76 14.57 8.90
C GLU A 64 -3.24 14.21 9.07
N LEU A 65 -3.98 13.97 7.98
CA LEU A 65 -5.39 13.61 8.05
C LEU A 65 -5.62 12.17 8.58
N ILE A 66 -4.69 11.25 8.33
CA ILE A 66 -4.87 9.82 8.59
C ILE A 66 -4.02 9.29 9.76
N ASP A 67 -3.19 10.13 10.37
CA ASP A 67 -2.21 9.72 11.38
C ASP A 67 -2.78 9.38 12.77
N ASP A 68 -3.99 9.83 13.09
CA ASP A 68 -4.64 9.59 14.39
C ASP A 68 -5.54 8.34 14.38
N ASN A 69 -5.02 7.22 13.87
CA ASN A 69 -5.74 5.96 13.89
C ASN A 69 -5.71 5.30 15.28
N LYS A 70 -6.87 4.83 15.75
CA LYS A 70 -6.99 4.06 16.98
C LYS A 70 -6.28 2.71 16.84
N VAL A 71 -5.34 2.46 17.74
CA VAL A 71 -4.55 1.22 17.78
C VAL A 71 -5.34 0.06 18.37
N LEU A 72 -5.43 -1.04 17.63
CA LEU A 72 -6.01 -2.30 18.10
C LEU A 72 -4.97 -3.18 18.80
N PRO A 73 -5.34 -3.97 19.81
CA PRO A 73 -4.54 -5.12 20.24
C PRO A 73 -4.39 -6.09 19.08
N TYR A 74 -3.21 -6.71 18.97
CA TYR A 74 -3.04 -7.77 17.98
C TYR A 74 -3.94 -8.97 18.32
N THR A 75 -3.93 -9.42 19.56
CA THR A 75 -4.81 -10.48 20.09
C THR A 75 -5.39 -10.05 21.43
N SER A 76 -6.70 -10.20 21.64
CA SER A 76 -7.37 -9.93 22.92
C SER A 76 -8.60 -10.82 23.11
N SER A 77 -8.96 -11.05 24.36
CA SER A 77 -10.22 -11.72 24.74
C SER A 77 -11.22 -10.77 25.43
N SER A 78 -10.85 -9.51 25.64
CA SER A 78 -11.62 -8.55 26.45
C SER A 78 -12.10 -7.33 25.68
N ARG A 79 -11.59 -7.11 24.47
CA ARG A 79 -11.97 -6.03 23.57
C ARG A 79 -11.71 -6.46 22.14
N ILE A 80 -12.30 -5.74 21.18
CA ILE A 80 -12.04 -5.94 19.75
C ILE A 80 -10.53 -5.94 19.48
N ASP A 81 -10.05 -6.99 18.82
CA ASP A 81 -8.68 -7.14 18.36
C ASP A 81 -8.61 -7.22 16.82
N VAL A 82 -7.42 -7.43 16.28
CA VAL A 82 -7.24 -7.58 14.82
C VAL A 82 -8.02 -8.77 14.26
N TRP A 83 -8.16 -9.89 14.98
CA TRP A 83 -8.96 -11.01 14.48
C TRP A 83 -10.42 -10.65 14.34
N ASP A 84 -10.98 -10.03 15.37
CA ASP A 84 -12.37 -9.58 15.39
C ASP A 84 -12.64 -8.54 14.31
N ALA A 85 -11.68 -7.64 14.07
CA ALA A 85 -11.75 -6.66 13.01
C ALA A 85 -11.72 -7.33 11.62
N LEU A 86 -10.77 -8.24 11.35
CA LEU A 86 -10.68 -8.91 10.04
C LEU A 86 -11.90 -9.78 9.72
N MET A 87 -12.54 -10.35 10.74
CA MET A 87 -13.81 -11.07 10.56
C MET A 87 -14.98 -10.15 10.17
N GLN A 88 -14.85 -8.83 10.37
CA GLN A 88 -15.85 -7.85 9.94
C GLN A 88 -15.47 -7.19 8.60
N THR A 89 -14.21 -6.77 8.45
CA THR A 89 -13.71 -6.04 7.28
C THR A 89 -13.68 -6.87 6.01
N ASP A 90 -13.47 -8.19 6.15
CA ASP A 90 -13.31 -9.11 5.02
C ASP A 90 -14.43 -10.17 5.00
N GLU A 91 -15.55 -9.92 5.68
CA GLU A 91 -16.73 -10.79 5.68
C GLU A 91 -17.20 -11.09 4.25
N ASP A 92 -17.41 -12.36 3.95
CA ASP A 92 -17.96 -12.80 2.68
C ASP A 92 -19.41 -12.30 2.53
N PRO A 93 -19.72 -11.50 1.48
CA PRO A 93 -21.06 -10.95 1.28
C PRO A 93 -22.13 -12.03 1.06
N ASP A 94 -21.75 -13.21 0.57
CA ASP A 94 -22.66 -14.32 0.31
C ASP A 94 -22.74 -15.31 1.49
N ASN A 95 -21.81 -15.21 2.45
CA ASN A 95 -21.79 -16.06 3.64
C ASN A 95 -21.17 -15.35 4.85
N PRO A 96 -21.98 -14.77 5.77
CA PRO A 96 -21.46 -14.00 6.90
C PRO A 96 -20.72 -14.85 7.95
N ASN A 97 -20.72 -16.18 7.84
CA ASN A 97 -19.88 -17.04 8.68
C ASN A 97 -18.44 -17.17 8.16
N ASN A 98 -18.15 -16.59 7.00
CA ASN A 98 -16.89 -16.70 6.30
C ASN A 98 -16.23 -15.33 6.08
N VAL A 99 -14.94 -15.36 5.75
CA VAL A 99 -14.15 -14.23 5.24
C VAL A 99 -13.61 -14.57 3.86
N ILE A 100 -13.40 -13.56 3.02
CA ILE A 100 -12.72 -13.71 1.73
C ILE A 100 -11.21 -13.59 1.92
N LEU A 101 -10.47 -14.64 1.57
CA LEU A 101 -9.01 -14.65 1.68
C LEU A 101 -8.38 -13.85 0.52
N LEU A 102 -7.45 -12.93 0.83
CA LEU A 102 -6.93 -11.96 -0.14
C LEU A 102 -6.40 -12.61 -1.43
N TYR A 103 -5.38 -13.46 -1.32
CA TYR A 103 -4.66 -13.99 -2.48
C TYR A 103 -5.41 -15.08 -3.22
N THR A 104 -6.14 -15.95 -2.51
CA THR A 104 -6.87 -17.07 -3.13
C THR A 104 -8.28 -16.68 -3.60
N GLY A 105 -8.88 -15.63 -3.03
CA GLY A 105 -10.30 -15.30 -3.21
C GLY A 105 -11.24 -16.33 -2.58
N ARG A 106 -10.71 -17.30 -1.82
CA ARG A 106 -11.49 -18.38 -1.21
C ARG A 106 -12.34 -17.82 -0.07
N SER A 107 -13.62 -18.20 -0.04
CA SER A 107 -14.49 -18.01 1.12
C SER A 107 -14.11 -19.02 2.20
N GLN A 108 -13.68 -18.53 3.37
CA GLN A 108 -13.12 -19.34 4.45
C GLN A 108 -13.89 -19.13 5.75
N ALA A 109 -14.25 -20.21 6.43
CA ALA A 109 -14.95 -20.12 7.71
C ALA A 109 -14.15 -19.32 8.75
N LYS A 110 -14.82 -18.34 9.39
CA LYS A 110 -14.23 -17.44 10.40
C LYS A 110 -13.58 -18.17 11.57
N TYR A 111 -14.11 -19.34 11.95
CA TYR A 111 -13.57 -20.15 13.04
C TYR A 111 -12.27 -20.90 12.68
N LEU A 112 -11.93 -21.02 11.39
CA LEU A 112 -10.70 -21.65 10.91
C LEU A 112 -9.50 -20.68 10.86
N LYS A 113 -9.42 -19.73 11.78
CA LYS A 113 -8.22 -18.90 12.00
C LYS A 113 -7.12 -19.70 12.71
N ASP A 114 -5.83 -19.42 12.46
CA ASP A 114 -4.66 -20.11 13.06
C ASP A 114 -4.38 -19.80 14.55
N TYR A 115 -5.46 -19.53 15.30
CA TYR A 115 -5.44 -19.15 16.70
C TYR A 115 -4.84 -20.25 17.61
N TYR A 116 -4.03 -19.85 18.58
CA TYR A 116 -3.38 -20.72 19.57
C TYR A 116 -2.57 -21.90 19.00
N GLY A 117 -1.80 -21.67 17.94
CA GLY A 117 -0.79 -22.64 17.48
C GLY A 117 -1.34 -23.81 16.67
N ASN A 118 -2.60 -23.75 16.23
CA ASN A 118 -3.09 -24.66 15.22
C ASN A 118 -2.52 -24.25 13.85
N THR A 119 -1.62 -25.08 13.31
CA THR A 119 -0.81 -24.77 12.13
C THR A 119 -1.25 -25.50 10.86
N ASP A 120 -2.46 -26.06 10.87
CA ASP A 120 -3.07 -26.68 9.67
C ASP A 120 -3.02 -25.69 8.49
N GLY A 121 -2.64 -26.19 7.31
CA GLY A 121 -2.39 -25.41 6.11
C GLY A 121 -3.65 -24.68 5.62
N ASP A 122 -4.82 -25.30 5.78
CA ASP A 122 -6.10 -24.78 5.27
C ASP A 122 -6.73 -23.72 6.19
N ARG A 123 -6.06 -23.34 7.28
CA ARG A 123 -6.45 -22.23 8.13
C ARG A 123 -6.06 -20.90 7.51
N TRP A 124 -6.77 -19.86 7.90
CA TRP A 124 -6.36 -18.50 7.56
C TRP A 124 -5.60 -17.83 8.70
N ASN A 125 -4.71 -16.92 8.34
CA ASN A 125 -3.98 -16.09 9.28
C ASN A 125 -4.00 -14.61 8.86
N ARG A 126 -3.41 -13.76 9.71
CA ARG A 126 -3.27 -12.32 9.45
C ARG A 126 -2.04 -12.09 8.59
N GLU A 127 -2.27 -11.65 7.36
CA GLU A 127 -1.24 -11.18 6.46
C GLU A 127 -0.93 -9.71 6.72
N HIS A 128 0.35 -9.38 6.86
CA HIS A 128 0.85 -8.01 6.82
C HIS A 128 1.23 -7.70 5.37
N VAL A 129 0.31 -7.08 4.62
CA VAL A 129 0.54 -6.77 3.20
C VAL A 129 1.81 -5.91 3.05
N TRP A 130 2.05 -4.96 3.94
CA TRP A 130 3.40 -4.43 4.14
C TRP A 130 4.18 -5.39 5.05
N ALA A 131 5.11 -6.16 4.50
CA ALA A 131 5.79 -7.19 5.26
C ALA A 131 6.56 -6.59 6.44
N LYS A 132 6.29 -7.05 7.66
CA LYS A 132 6.87 -6.48 8.90
C LYS A 132 8.40 -6.37 8.88
N SER A 133 9.09 -7.36 8.31
CA SER A 133 10.55 -7.37 8.21
C SER A 133 11.13 -6.24 7.35
N ARG A 134 10.27 -5.48 6.67
CA ARG A 134 10.60 -4.36 5.78
C ARG A 134 10.03 -3.05 6.34
N GLY A 135 10.27 -2.75 7.61
CA GLY A 135 9.98 -1.42 8.14
C GLY A 135 9.85 -1.35 9.66
N PHE A 136 9.08 -2.24 10.28
CA PHE A 136 8.74 -2.10 11.71
C PHE A 136 9.04 -3.34 12.58
N GLY A 137 9.32 -4.48 11.96
CA GLY A 137 9.94 -5.67 12.56
C GLY A 137 9.24 -6.26 13.79
N GLY A 138 9.83 -7.35 14.29
CA GLY A 138 9.46 -7.96 15.57
C GLY A 138 8.04 -8.56 15.65
N TYR A 139 7.62 -8.81 16.89
CA TYR A 139 6.29 -9.30 17.20
C TYR A 139 5.29 -8.12 17.13
N PRO A 140 4.06 -8.33 16.62
CA PRO A 140 3.05 -7.27 16.56
C PRO A 140 2.55 -6.93 17.97
N ASP A 141 2.46 -5.64 18.27
CA ASP A 141 1.97 -5.13 19.56
C ASP A 141 1.44 -3.70 19.42
N THR A 142 0.85 -3.18 20.49
CA THR A 142 0.22 -1.86 20.50
C THR A 142 1.20 -0.69 20.55
N SER A 143 2.50 -0.92 20.78
CA SER A 143 3.53 0.12 20.69
C SER A 143 3.99 0.37 19.25
N LYS A 144 3.55 -0.48 18.31
CA LYS A 144 3.84 -0.38 16.87
C LYS A 144 2.52 -0.29 16.09
N PRO A 145 1.95 0.91 15.93
CA PRO A 145 0.65 1.10 15.26
C PRO A 145 0.58 0.43 13.88
N ALA A 146 1.66 0.52 13.08
CA ALA A 146 1.77 -0.16 11.78
C ALA A 146 1.56 -1.68 11.84
N SER A 147 1.83 -2.32 12.98
CA SER A 147 1.69 -3.77 13.14
C SER A 147 0.27 -4.25 13.40
N THR A 148 -0.64 -3.34 13.77
CA THR A 148 -2.05 -3.66 14.04
C THR A 148 -3.03 -2.84 13.19
N ASP A 149 -2.52 -2.06 12.25
CA ASP A 149 -3.31 -1.28 11.31
C ASP A 149 -4.07 -2.18 10.32
N ILE A 150 -5.39 -2.20 10.43
CA ILE A 150 -6.22 -3.06 9.61
C ILE A 150 -6.41 -2.53 8.18
N HIS A 151 -5.93 -1.35 7.81
CA HIS A 151 -5.94 -0.96 6.39
C HIS A 151 -5.10 -1.91 5.53
N HIS A 152 -3.98 -2.42 6.05
CA HIS A 152 -3.08 -3.32 5.34
C HIS A 152 -3.07 -4.79 5.85
N LEU A 153 -3.77 -5.08 6.95
CA LEU A 153 -3.91 -6.45 7.44
C LEU A 153 -5.07 -7.14 6.73
N ARG A 154 -4.85 -8.33 6.19
CA ARG A 154 -5.88 -9.11 5.47
C ARG A 154 -5.90 -10.57 5.93
N PRO A 155 -7.06 -11.25 5.90
CA PRO A 155 -7.10 -12.70 6.09
C PRO A 155 -6.53 -13.39 4.86
N VAL A 156 -5.62 -14.34 5.06
CA VAL A 156 -4.97 -15.10 3.98
C VAL A 156 -4.82 -16.55 4.37
N ASP A 157 -4.88 -17.46 3.38
CA ASP A 157 -4.51 -18.85 3.60
C ASP A 157 -3.09 -18.96 4.16
N ARG A 158 -2.91 -19.73 5.23
CA ARG A 158 -1.64 -19.78 5.97
C ARG A 158 -0.48 -20.25 5.10
N SER A 159 -0.70 -21.21 4.21
CA SER A 159 0.35 -21.75 3.34
C SER A 159 0.71 -20.77 2.22
N VAL A 160 -0.29 -20.07 1.68
CA VAL A 160 -0.09 -19.01 0.68
C VAL A 160 0.62 -17.81 1.30
N ASN A 161 0.26 -17.42 2.52
CA ASN A 161 0.96 -16.37 3.26
C ASN A 161 2.44 -16.76 3.50
N THR A 162 2.70 -18.00 3.90
CA THR A 162 4.06 -18.53 4.04
C THR A 162 4.85 -18.42 2.73
N SER A 163 4.21 -18.75 1.60
CA SER A 163 4.81 -18.69 0.26
C SER A 163 5.06 -17.25 -0.21
N ARG A 164 4.14 -16.33 0.07
CA ARG A 164 4.31 -14.89 -0.17
C ARG A 164 5.50 -14.35 0.61
N SER A 165 5.63 -14.73 1.88
CA SER A 165 6.77 -14.35 2.73
C SER A 165 7.00 -12.83 2.75
N THR A 166 8.17 -12.37 2.35
CA THR A 166 8.58 -10.95 2.33
C THR A 166 8.85 -10.45 0.90
N LYS A 167 8.27 -11.13 -0.10
CA LYS A 167 8.45 -10.79 -1.52
C LYS A 167 7.89 -9.40 -1.82
N TYR A 168 8.54 -8.71 -2.74
CA TYR A 168 8.05 -7.43 -3.26
C TYR A 168 6.81 -7.65 -4.12
N PHE A 169 5.88 -6.72 -4.07
CA PHE A 169 4.80 -6.69 -5.04
C PHE A 169 5.32 -6.17 -6.38
N ASP A 170 5.33 -7.05 -7.37
CA ASP A 170 5.63 -6.78 -8.78
C ASP A 170 5.13 -7.99 -9.59
N ASN A 171 5.22 -7.91 -10.91
CA ASN A 171 4.88 -9.03 -11.79
C ASN A 171 5.68 -10.29 -11.43
N GLY A 172 5.00 -11.44 -11.54
CA GLY A 172 5.52 -12.74 -11.20
C GLY A 172 6.02 -13.49 -12.44
N GLY A 173 6.38 -14.75 -12.25
CA GLY A 173 6.73 -15.64 -13.36
C GLY A 173 5.92 -16.93 -13.30
N THR A 174 6.12 -17.69 -12.23
CA THR A 174 5.50 -19.01 -12.07
C THR A 174 4.14 -18.89 -11.39
N ILE A 175 3.14 -19.58 -11.91
CA ILE A 175 1.82 -19.70 -11.27
C ILE A 175 1.97 -20.42 -9.93
N HIS A 176 1.36 -19.87 -8.87
CA HIS A 176 1.33 -20.52 -7.57
C HIS A 176 0.36 -21.71 -7.58
N SER A 177 0.74 -22.85 -7.00
CA SER A 177 -0.03 -24.09 -7.10
C SER A 177 -1.39 -24.05 -6.39
N GLU A 178 -1.48 -23.30 -5.29
CA GLU A 178 -2.72 -23.14 -4.52
C GLU A 178 -3.49 -21.87 -4.87
N ALA A 179 -2.90 -20.69 -4.64
CA ALA A 179 -3.42 -19.42 -5.16
C ALA A 179 -3.19 -19.30 -6.68
N THR A 180 -3.94 -20.07 -7.47
CA THR A 180 -3.72 -20.23 -8.92
C THR A 180 -3.86 -18.93 -9.75
N GLY A 181 -4.48 -17.90 -9.20
CA GLY A 181 -4.50 -16.56 -9.79
C GLY A 181 -3.23 -15.73 -9.52
N CYS A 182 -2.39 -16.15 -8.57
CA CYS A 182 -1.15 -15.48 -8.22
C CYS A 182 0.05 -16.05 -8.99
N ARG A 183 1.03 -15.20 -9.24
CA ARG A 183 2.35 -15.59 -9.77
C ARG A 183 3.45 -15.13 -8.85
N TYR A 184 4.59 -15.80 -8.88
CA TYR A 184 5.72 -15.43 -8.04
C TYR A 184 7.06 -15.74 -8.70
N THR A 185 8.09 -15.11 -8.16
CA THR A 185 9.50 -15.48 -8.38
C THR A 185 10.18 -15.69 -7.03
N SER A 186 11.49 -15.86 -7.00
CA SER A 186 12.22 -15.86 -5.73
C SER A 186 12.06 -14.52 -4.98
N LYS A 187 11.86 -13.40 -5.70
CA LYS A 187 11.81 -12.03 -5.15
C LYS A 187 10.44 -11.38 -5.17
N THR A 188 9.60 -11.68 -6.16
CA THR A 188 8.36 -10.95 -6.44
C THR A 188 7.11 -11.80 -6.24
N TRP A 189 6.01 -11.14 -5.90
CA TRP A 189 4.67 -11.70 -5.77
C TRP A 189 3.69 -10.85 -6.56
N GLU A 190 3.05 -11.45 -7.55
CA GLU A 190 1.96 -10.88 -8.33
C GLU A 190 0.66 -11.49 -7.82
N PRO A 191 -0.24 -10.69 -7.24
CA PRO A 191 -1.53 -11.18 -6.79
C PRO A 191 -2.45 -11.48 -8.00
N ARG A 192 -3.58 -12.14 -7.73
CA ARG A 192 -4.64 -12.30 -8.74
C ARG A 192 -5.16 -10.94 -9.18
N ASP A 193 -5.65 -10.85 -10.42
CA ASP A 193 -6.04 -9.57 -11.03
C ASP A 193 -7.07 -8.79 -10.20
N ALA A 194 -8.03 -9.48 -9.59
CA ALA A 194 -9.11 -8.87 -8.82
C ALA A 194 -8.73 -8.39 -7.39
N VAL A 195 -7.44 -8.29 -7.05
CA VAL A 195 -6.95 -7.57 -5.84
C VAL A 195 -5.66 -6.80 -6.11
N LYS A 196 -5.31 -6.58 -7.38
CA LYS A 196 -4.10 -5.83 -7.76
C LYS A 196 -4.21 -4.37 -7.27
N GLY A 197 -5.38 -3.78 -7.44
CA GLY A 197 -5.71 -2.43 -7.02
C GLY A 197 -5.82 -2.32 -5.50
N ASP A 198 -6.47 -3.27 -4.84
CA ASP A 198 -6.52 -3.36 -3.37
C ASP A 198 -5.12 -3.28 -2.77
N ILE A 199 -4.21 -4.11 -3.29
CA ILE A 199 -2.83 -4.14 -2.80
C ILE A 199 -2.14 -2.81 -3.09
N ALA A 200 -2.28 -2.25 -4.28
CA ALA A 200 -1.70 -0.95 -4.59
C ALA A 200 -2.15 0.14 -3.59
N ARG A 201 -3.45 0.24 -3.34
CA ARG A 201 -4.02 1.25 -2.43
C ARG A 201 -3.68 1.02 -0.96
N MET A 202 -3.55 -0.24 -0.52
CA MET A 202 -3.00 -0.55 0.81
C MET A 202 -1.53 -0.10 0.94
N MET A 203 -0.74 -0.27 -0.12
CA MET A 203 0.68 0.09 -0.13
C MET A 203 0.89 1.60 -0.17
N PHE A 204 0.11 2.33 -1.00
CA PHE A 204 0.12 3.80 -0.99
C PHE A 204 -0.29 4.37 0.36
N TYR A 205 -1.34 3.81 0.97
CA TYR A 205 -1.77 4.21 2.31
C TYR A 205 -0.64 4.01 3.33
N MET A 206 0.00 2.84 3.37
CA MET A 206 1.06 2.59 4.36
C MET A 206 2.25 3.54 4.18
N ALA A 207 2.59 3.89 2.94
CA ALA A 207 3.68 4.82 2.65
C ALA A 207 3.35 6.28 3.01
N VAL A 208 2.08 6.68 2.94
CA VAL A 208 1.66 8.03 3.36
C VAL A 208 1.36 8.10 4.86
N ARG A 209 0.81 7.04 5.45
CA ARG A 209 0.47 7.01 6.88
C ARG A 209 1.71 6.99 7.77
N TYR A 210 2.79 6.34 7.34
CA TYR A 210 3.95 6.07 8.18
C TYR A 210 5.21 6.71 7.61
N GLU A 211 5.40 8.01 7.84
CA GLU A 211 6.54 8.81 7.34
C GLU A 211 7.66 9.03 8.40
N GLY A 212 7.82 8.10 9.35
CA GLY A 212 8.95 8.14 10.31
C GLY A 212 8.78 9.01 11.55
N GLU A 213 7.63 9.66 11.73
CA GLU A 213 7.36 10.55 12.85
C GLU A 213 6.92 9.81 14.13
N ASN A 214 7.15 10.41 15.30
CA ASN A 214 6.67 9.90 16.60
C ASN A 214 7.11 8.45 16.92
N GLY A 215 8.24 8.01 16.37
CA GLY A 215 8.77 6.65 16.54
C GLY A 215 8.09 5.59 15.66
N ASN A 216 7.22 6.00 14.74
CA ASN A 216 6.70 5.14 13.69
C ASN A 216 7.77 4.81 12.65
N PRO A 217 7.60 3.71 11.88
CA PRO A 217 8.48 3.44 10.75
C PRO A 217 8.33 4.52 9.67
N ASP A 218 9.38 4.69 8.86
CA ASP A 218 9.39 5.51 7.65
C ASP A 218 9.26 4.59 6.44
N LEU A 219 8.04 4.38 5.96
CA LEU A 219 7.67 3.40 4.96
C LEU A 219 7.67 4.04 3.58
N GLU A 220 8.50 3.54 2.66
CA GLU A 220 8.69 4.16 1.37
C GLU A 220 8.46 3.17 0.21
N LEU A 221 7.85 3.66 -0.87
CA LEU A 221 7.72 2.93 -2.13
C LEU A 221 8.80 3.43 -3.11
N ASN A 222 9.39 2.50 -3.87
CA ASN A 222 10.33 2.82 -4.93
C ASN A 222 10.25 1.78 -6.04
N ASP A 223 11.06 1.92 -7.09
CA ASP A 223 11.10 0.96 -8.20
C ASP A 223 12.11 -0.19 -8.00
N ASN A 224 12.71 -0.30 -6.82
CA ASN A 224 13.79 -1.25 -6.55
C ASN A 224 13.33 -2.48 -5.77
N VAL A 225 13.17 -3.60 -6.47
CA VAL A 225 12.85 -4.92 -5.89
C VAL A 225 14.07 -5.68 -5.31
N SER A 226 15.08 -4.94 -4.84
CA SER A 226 16.28 -5.49 -4.19
C SER A 226 16.71 -4.74 -2.93
N SER A 227 16.05 -3.65 -2.58
CA SER A 227 16.40 -2.83 -1.41
C SER A 227 16.07 -3.50 -0.07
N SER A 228 17.05 -3.53 0.84
CA SER A 228 16.79 -3.76 2.26
C SER A 228 16.18 -2.52 2.91
N GLY A 229 15.51 -2.67 4.05
CA GLY A 229 14.93 -1.55 4.79
C GLY A 229 13.43 -1.43 4.61
N PRO A 230 12.85 -0.23 4.78
CA PRO A 230 11.42 -0.03 4.80
C PRO A 230 10.83 0.10 3.39
N TYR A 231 11.25 -0.78 2.46
CA TYR A 231 10.83 -0.73 1.07
C TYR A 231 10.14 -2.02 0.69
N ILE A 232 8.96 -1.92 0.06
CA ILE A 232 8.25 -3.06 -0.50
C ILE A 232 7.35 -2.64 -1.66
N GLY A 233 7.32 -3.48 -2.70
CA GLY A 233 6.56 -3.18 -3.91
C GLY A 233 7.33 -2.28 -4.87
N LYS A 234 7.08 -2.50 -6.17
CA LYS A 234 7.62 -1.67 -7.24
C LYS A 234 6.60 -0.58 -7.56
N LEU A 235 6.93 0.67 -7.24
CA LEU A 235 6.02 1.81 -7.32
C LEU A 235 5.33 1.93 -8.69
N SER A 236 6.08 1.85 -9.78
CA SER A 236 5.51 1.89 -11.14
C SER A 236 4.49 0.77 -11.40
N THR A 237 4.75 -0.44 -10.89
CA THR A 237 3.82 -1.57 -11.00
C THR A 237 2.56 -1.35 -10.15
N LEU A 238 2.70 -0.80 -8.94
CA LEU A 238 1.55 -0.49 -8.08
C LEU A 238 0.65 0.59 -8.70
N ILE A 239 1.23 1.63 -9.32
CA ILE A 239 0.48 2.66 -10.03
C ILE A 239 -0.32 2.05 -11.19
N GLU A 240 0.30 1.15 -11.96
CA GLU A 240 -0.36 0.44 -13.04
C GLU A 240 -1.51 -0.43 -12.51
N TRP A 241 -1.27 -1.21 -11.46
CA TRP A 241 -2.29 -2.06 -10.83
C TRP A 241 -3.48 -1.27 -10.28
N ASN A 242 -3.24 -0.09 -9.70
CA ASN A 242 -4.33 0.81 -9.26
C ASN A 242 -5.24 1.24 -10.43
N LYS A 243 -4.69 1.41 -11.63
CA LYS A 243 -5.45 1.77 -12.84
C LYS A 243 -6.16 0.57 -13.46
N GLN A 244 -5.54 -0.60 -13.43
CA GLN A 244 -6.08 -1.84 -14.01
C GLN A 244 -7.21 -2.45 -13.18
N ASP A 245 -7.19 -2.27 -11.86
CA ASP A 245 -8.16 -2.82 -10.92
C ASP A 245 -8.82 -1.68 -10.10
N PRO A 246 -9.88 -1.05 -10.63
CA PRO A 246 -10.58 0.04 -9.98
C PRO A 246 -11.23 -0.38 -8.66
N VAL A 247 -11.41 0.59 -7.76
CA VAL A 247 -12.06 0.36 -6.46
C VAL A 247 -13.46 -0.22 -6.64
N ASP A 248 -13.71 -1.36 -6.00
CA ASP A 248 -15.00 -2.04 -6.02
C ASP A 248 -15.86 -1.79 -4.76
N ALA A 249 -17.03 -2.42 -4.71
CA ALA A 249 -17.95 -2.27 -3.58
C ALA A 249 -17.45 -2.95 -2.29
N PHE A 250 -16.70 -4.05 -2.42
CA PHE A 250 -16.15 -4.77 -1.27
C PHE A 250 -15.08 -3.91 -0.59
N GLU A 251 -14.18 -3.31 -1.36
CA GLU A 251 -13.13 -2.44 -0.87
C GLU A 251 -13.68 -1.16 -0.24
N LYS A 252 -14.72 -0.54 -0.82
CA LYS A 252 -15.42 0.61 -0.20
C LYS A 252 -16.07 0.24 1.13
N LYS A 253 -16.78 -0.90 1.19
CA LYS A 253 -17.38 -1.41 2.43
C LYS A 253 -16.30 -1.64 3.48
N ARG A 254 -15.20 -2.27 3.08
CA ARG A 254 -14.04 -2.51 3.93
C ARG A 254 -13.48 -1.20 4.50
N ASN A 255 -13.21 -0.20 3.66
CA ASN A 255 -12.70 1.10 4.09
C ASN A 255 -13.64 1.78 5.11
N GLN A 256 -14.96 1.70 4.88
CA GLN A 256 -15.97 2.21 5.82
C GLN A 256 -15.96 1.46 7.16
N THR A 257 -15.92 0.14 7.16
CA THR A 257 -15.85 -0.66 8.40
C THR A 257 -14.55 -0.38 9.17
N ILE A 258 -13.44 -0.17 8.46
CA ILE A 258 -12.17 0.20 9.11
C ILE A 258 -12.28 1.58 9.75
N PHE A 259 -12.87 2.56 9.06
CA PHE A 259 -13.12 3.87 9.63
C PHE A 259 -13.94 3.80 10.92
N GLU A 260 -14.96 2.94 10.98
CA GLU A 260 -15.76 2.73 12.20
C GLU A 260 -14.96 2.09 13.35
N ILE A 261 -13.92 1.31 13.05
CA ILE A 261 -13.09 0.60 14.04
C ILE A 261 -11.87 1.42 14.49
N GLN A 262 -11.13 1.97 13.53
CA GLN A 262 -9.86 2.68 13.72
C GLN A 262 -9.95 4.20 13.59
N GLY A 263 -11.05 4.77 13.09
CA GLY A 263 -11.28 6.22 13.03
C GLY A 263 -10.64 6.92 11.84
N ASN A 264 -9.83 6.25 11.03
CA ASN A 264 -9.20 6.82 9.85
C ASN A 264 -9.57 6.06 8.56
N ARG A 265 -9.50 6.76 7.42
CA ARG A 265 -9.84 6.20 6.10
C ARG A 265 -8.58 5.99 5.27
N ASN A 266 -8.62 5.07 4.31
CA ASN A 266 -7.63 5.01 3.25
C ASN A 266 -8.04 5.97 2.11
N PRO A 267 -7.33 7.10 1.93
CA PRO A 267 -7.68 8.11 0.93
C PRO A 267 -7.59 7.58 -0.50
N PHE A 268 -6.74 6.58 -0.76
CA PHE A 268 -6.58 6.02 -2.10
C PHE A 268 -7.74 5.10 -2.50
N ILE A 269 -8.58 4.67 -1.55
CA ILE A 269 -9.83 3.97 -1.84
C ILE A 269 -10.96 4.96 -2.15
N ASP A 270 -11.04 6.06 -1.40
CA ASP A 270 -12.09 7.06 -1.58
C ASP A 270 -11.79 7.99 -2.78
N HIS A 271 -10.51 8.27 -3.02
CA HIS A 271 -9.94 9.14 -4.05
C HIS A 271 -8.72 8.48 -4.74
N PRO A 272 -8.91 7.45 -5.59
CA PRO A 272 -7.82 6.75 -6.27
C PRO A 272 -6.96 7.64 -7.16
N GLU A 273 -7.48 8.78 -7.59
CA GLU A 273 -6.78 9.81 -8.36
C GLU A 273 -5.69 10.52 -7.57
N PHE A 274 -5.67 10.48 -6.23
CA PHE A 274 -4.59 11.08 -5.43
C PHE A 274 -3.23 10.47 -5.72
N VAL A 275 -3.18 9.22 -6.19
CA VAL A 275 -1.95 8.57 -6.65
C VAL A 275 -1.26 9.40 -7.73
N ASP A 276 -2.03 9.98 -8.67
CA ASP A 276 -1.49 10.74 -9.80
C ASP A 276 -0.89 12.11 -9.41
N TYR A 277 -1.30 12.63 -8.24
CA TYR A 277 -0.80 13.90 -7.71
C TYR A 277 0.40 13.74 -6.79
N ILE A 278 0.66 12.53 -6.29
CA ILE A 278 1.80 12.21 -5.44
C ILE A 278 2.94 11.58 -6.27
N TRP A 279 2.62 10.75 -7.27
CA TRP A 279 3.57 10.00 -8.10
C TRP A 279 3.24 10.02 -9.60
#